data_AF-A0AAV0WG96-F1
#
_entry.id   AF-A0AAV0WG96-F1
#
_cell.length_a   1.000
_cell.length_b   1.000
_cell.length_c   1.000
_cell.angle_alpha   90.00
_cell.angle_beta   90.00
_cell.angle_gamma   90.00
#
_symmetry.space_group_name_H-M   'P 1'
#
loop_
_entity.id
_entity.type
_entity.pdbx_description
1 polymer ?
#
loop_
_entity_poly.entity_id
_entity_poly.type
_entity_poly.pdbx_seq_one_letter_code
_entity_poly.pdbx_strand_id
1 'polypeptide(L)'
;MGKHREALQHILSEHQIKEISFKEDIDSTIKILGINWNTTNDTFTIKAEPMKVISHLTKIELLSEIARNFDPCGWLAPLVAVAKLIMQQLWQERLEWDDQILQNLFKAWKIHRTSFKFLNTFEVPRHIINSYNEFKYIYTARFQ
;
A
#
# COMPACT_ATOMS: atom_id res chain seq x y z
N MET A 1 16.09 17.58 -32.58
CA MET A 1 15.88 18.64 -31.57
C MET A 1 15.29 19.85 -32.27
N GLY A 2 14.11 20.36 -31.87
CA GLY A 2 13.74 21.74 -32.24
C GLY A 2 12.33 22.08 -32.74
N LYS A 3 11.28 21.27 -32.59
CA LYS A 3 9.91 21.66 -33.04
C LYS A 3 8.87 21.95 -31.93
N HIS A 4 9.24 21.79 -30.65
CA HIS A 4 8.31 22.03 -29.54
C HIS A 4 8.39 23.44 -28.92
N ARG A 5 9.34 24.29 -29.34
CA ARG A 5 9.55 25.64 -28.78
C ARG A 5 8.74 26.74 -29.46
N GLU A 6 8.28 26.55 -30.70
CA GLU A 6 7.48 27.54 -31.42
C GLU A 6 6.03 27.60 -30.92
N ALA A 7 5.46 26.48 -30.49
CA ALA A 7 4.07 26.41 -30.02
C ALA A 7 3.80 27.24 -28.76
N LEU A 8 4.83 27.54 -27.96
CA LEU A 8 4.70 28.32 -26.72
C LEU A 8 4.69 29.84 -26.97
N GLN A 9 5.08 30.30 -28.17
CA GLN A 9 5.24 31.73 -28.46
C GLN A 9 3.91 32.42 -28.80
N HIS A 10 2.86 31.65 -29.09
CA HIS A 10 1.54 32.16 -29.49
C HIS A 10 0.49 32.11 -28.37
N ILE A 11 0.88 31.78 -27.14
CA ILE A 11 -0.03 31.84 -26.00
C ILE A 11 -0.26 33.33 -25.69
N LEU A 12 -1.49 33.80 -25.95
CA LEU A 12 -1.93 35.15 -25.61
C LEU A 12 -1.60 35.45 -24.14
N SER A 13 -1.10 36.64 -23.84
CA SER A 13 -0.69 37.08 -22.49
C SER A 13 -1.80 36.90 -21.43
N GLU A 14 -3.06 36.84 -21.88
CA GLU A 14 -4.26 36.60 -21.07
C GLU A 14 -4.44 35.12 -20.65
N HIS A 15 -3.80 34.19 -21.36
CA HIS A 15 -3.75 32.75 -21.06
C HIS A 15 -2.43 32.32 -20.42
N GLN A 16 -1.47 33.24 -20.25
CA GLN A 16 -0.29 33.01 -19.45
C GLN A 16 -0.68 33.13 -17.98
N ILE A 17 -0.65 32.01 -17.26
CA ILE A 17 -0.80 32.02 -15.81
C ILE A 17 0.40 32.79 -15.24
N LYS A 18 0.19 34.06 -14.87
CA LYS A 18 1.15 34.84 -14.10
C LYS A 18 1.19 34.24 -12.71
N GLU A 19 2.26 33.51 -12.44
CA GLU A 19 2.48 32.74 -11.21
C GLU A 19 1.41 31.67 -10.99
N ILE A 20 1.76 30.43 -11.32
CA ILE A 20 1.19 29.30 -10.58
C ILE A 20 1.70 29.47 -9.15
N SER A 21 0.92 30.13 -8.31
CA SER A 21 1.04 29.98 -6.87
C SER A 21 0.68 28.53 -6.59
N PHE A 22 1.68 27.67 -6.58
CA PHE A 22 1.59 26.44 -5.80
C PHE A 22 1.40 26.92 -4.38
N LYS A 23 0.16 26.94 -3.91
CA LYS A 23 -0.07 26.84 -2.48
C LYS A 23 0.66 25.56 -2.10
N GLU A 24 1.80 25.69 -1.45
CA GLU A 24 2.40 24.61 -0.71
C GLU A 24 1.35 24.22 0.33
N ASP A 25 0.43 23.34 -0.05
CA ASP A 25 -0.23 22.52 0.96
C ASP A 25 0.93 21.74 1.56
N ILE A 26 1.38 22.15 2.75
CA ILE A 26 2.51 21.61 3.52
C ILE A 26 2.27 20.13 3.91
N ASP A 27 1.28 19.46 3.33
CA ASP A 27 1.18 18.00 3.38
C ASP A 27 2.00 17.41 2.21
N SER A 28 3.28 17.17 2.48
CA SER A 28 4.19 16.44 1.58
C SER A 28 3.82 14.96 1.40
N THR A 29 2.61 14.56 1.80
CA THR A 29 2.11 13.19 1.73
C THR A 29 1.02 13.05 0.65
N ILE A 30 1.28 12.25 -0.37
CA ILE A 30 0.29 11.93 -1.41
C ILE A 30 -0.23 10.50 -1.19
N LYS A 31 -1.54 10.32 -1.04
CA LYS A 31 -2.17 9.00 -0.87
C LYS A 31 -2.63 8.43 -2.21
N ILE A 32 -2.14 7.24 -2.59
CA ILE A 32 -2.48 6.55 -3.84
C ILE A 32 -2.66 5.05 -3.53
N LEU A 33 -3.82 4.48 -3.87
CA LEU A 33 -4.11 3.04 -3.72
C LEU A 33 -3.85 2.47 -2.29
N GLY A 34 -3.99 3.29 -1.25
CA GLY A 34 -3.73 2.88 0.14
C GLY A 34 -2.27 3.02 0.59
N ILE A 35 -1.37 3.43 -0.32
CA ILE A 35 0.02 3.79 -0.02
C ILE A 35 0.11 5.31 0.14
N ASN A 36 0.93 5.77 1.08
CA ASN A 36 1.26 7.17 1.25
C ASN A 36 2.68 7.42 0.75
N TRP A 37 2.85 8.35 -0.19
CA TRP A 37 4.15 8.80 -0.67
C TRP A 37 4.54 10.09 0.04
N ASN A 38 5.61 10.06 0.82
CA ASN A 38 6.26 11.24 1.34
C ASN A 38 7.19 11.79 0.25
N THR A 39 6.82 12.92 -0.35
CA THR A 39 7.58 13.55 -1.45
C THR A 39 8.85 14.24 -0.95
N THR A 40 8.91 14.63 0.32
CA THR A 40 10.09 15.25 0.94
C THR A 40 11.22 14.25 1.11
N ASN A 41 10.92 13.09 1.68
CA ASN A 41 11.91 12.04 1.97
C ASN A 41 12.03 11.01 0.85
N ASP A 42 11.17 11.10 -0.17
CA ASP A 42 11.04 10.14 -1.26
C ASP A 42 10.79 8.69 -0.80
N THR A 43 9.90 8.52 0.18
CA THR A 43 9.56 7.22 0.77
C THR A 43 8.09 6.87 0.60
N PHE A 44 7.80 5.59 0.40
CA PHE A 44 6.47 5.02 0.52
C PHE A 44 6.25 4.48 1.92
N THR A 45 5.08 4.77 2.48
CA THR A 45 4.63 4.24 3.76
C THR A 45 3.24 3.66 3.61
N ILE A 46 2.95 2.59 4.35
CA ILE A 46 1.61 2.01 4.41
C ILE A 46 1.16 2.14 5.85
N LYS A 47 0.00 2.75 6.10
CA LYS A 47 -0.51 2.89 7.47
C LYS A 47 -1.49 1.78 7.76
N ALA A 48 -1.25 1.06 8.86
CA ALA A 48 -2.27 0.20 9.42
C ALA A 48 -3.30 1.07 10.13
N GLU A 49 -4.50 1.13 9.56
CA GLU A 49 -5.63 1.68 10.29
C GLU A 49 -5.87 0.85 11.57
N PRO A 50 -6.18 1.51 12.70
CA PRO A 50 -6.47 0.81 13.94
C PRO A 50 -7.66 -0.12 13.75
N MET A 51 -7.55 -1.32 14.31
CA MET A 51 -8.69 -2.22 14.37
C MET A 51 -9.73 -1.59 15.29
N LYS A 52 -10.97 -1.46 14.81
CA LYS A 52 -12.09 -1.08 15.69
C LYS A 52 -12.16 -2.09 16.86
N VAL A 53 -12.54 -1.61 18.04
CA VAL A 53 -12.79 -2.52 19.18
C VAL A 53 -14.14 -3.19 18.91
N ILE A 54 -14.08 -4.32 18.21
CA ILE A 54 -15.25 -5.14 17.84
C ILE A 54 -15.16 -6.47 18.58
N SER A 55 -16.31 -6.95 19.06
CA SER A 55 -16.44 -8.23 19.77
C SER A 55 -16.67 -9.42 18.82
N HIS A 56 -17.06 -9.13 17.58
CA HIS A 56 -17.37 -10.11 16.54
C HIS A 56 -17.07 -9.50 15.16
N LEU A 57 -16.98 -10.37 14.15
CA LEU A 57 -16.89 -10.02 12.74
C LEU A 57 -17.81 -10.96 11.95
N THR A 58 -18.48 -10.42 10.95
CA THR A 58 -19.15 -11.23 9.92
C THR A 58 -18.17 -11.65 8.83
N LYS A 59 -18.56 -12.60 7.99
CA LYS A 59 -17.75 -13.04 6.84
C LYS A 59 -17.42 -11.87 5.90
N ILE A 60 -18.40 -11.03 5.59
CA ILE A 60 -18.21 -9.87 4.72
C ILE A 60 -17.31 -8.80 5.36
N GLU A 61 -17.44 -8.57 6.67
CA GLU A 61 -16.57 -7.63 7.38
C GLU A 61 -15.12 -8.10 7.39
N LEU A 62 -14.87 -9.39 7.64
CA LEU A 62 -13.51 -9.95 7.57
C LEU A 62 -12.93 -9.79 6.16
N LEU A 63 -13.69 -10.10 5.12
CA LEU A 63 -13.26 -9.93 3.74
C LEU A 63 -12.90 -8.47 3.43
N SER A 64 -13.75 -7.53 3.85
CA SER A 64 -13.51 -6.09 3.70
C SER A 64 -12.22 -5.65 4.41
N GLU A 65 -12.01 -6.13 5.63
CA GLU A 65 -10.78 -5.86 6.40
C GLU A 65 -9.52 -6.41 5.70
N ILE A 66 -9.60 -7.58 5.07
CA ILE A 66 -8.50 -8.14 4.28
C ILE A 66 -8.24 -7.30 3.03
N ALA A 67 -9.30 -6.98 2.27
CA ALA A 67 -9.21 -6.24 1.02
C ALA A 67 -8.68 -4.80 1.21
N ARG A 68 -8.92 -4.21 2.39
CA ARG A 68 -8.41 -2.88 2.75
C ARG A 68 -6.88 -2.78 2.71
N ASN A 69 -6.18 -3.88 2.95
CA ASN A 69 -4.72 -3.92 2.92
C ASN A 69 -4.23 -4.33 1.52
N PHE A 70 -4.55 -3.50 0.53
CA PHE A 70 -4.11 -3.70 -0.85
C PHE A 70 -2.58 -3.53 -0.95
N ASP A 71 -1.92 -4.49 -1.60
CA ASP A 71 -0.47 -4.54 -1.73
C ASP A 71 -0.08 -4.63 -3.22
N PRO A 72 -0.02 -3.49 -3.94
CA PRO A 72 0.28 -3.49 -5.36
C PRO A 72 1.71 -3.91 -5.68
N CYS A 73 2.65 -3.71 -4.74
CA CYS A 73 4.08 -3.93 -4.95
C CYS A 73 4.61 -5.22 -4.29
N GLY A 74 3.79 -5.93 -3.52
CA GLY A 74 4.18 -7.17 -2.85
C GLY A 74 4.95 -6.96 -1.53
N TRP A 75 5.03 -5.74 -1.01
CA TRP A 75 5.78 -5.43 0.21
C TRP A 75 5.18 -6.09 1.47
N LEU A 76 3.88 -6.33 1.44
CA LEU A 76 3.12 -6.92 2.53
C LEU A 76 2.79 -8.40 2.27
N ALA A 77 3.43 -9.03 1.29
CA ALA A 77 3.13 -10.40 0.86
C ALA A 77 3.00 -11.40 2.03
N PRO A 78 3.88 -11.43 3.04
CA PRO A 78 3.72 -12.34 4.18
C PRO A 78 2.44 -12.09 4.99
N LEU A 79 2.05 -10.81 5.18
CA LEU A 79 0.83 -10.47 5.91
C LEU A 79 -0.43 -10.78 5.12
N VAL A 80 -0.40 -10.47 3.82
CA VAL A 80 -1.50 -10.76 2.90
C VAL A 80 -1.68 -12.27 2.75
N ALA A 81 -0.60 -13.05 2.71
CA ALA A 81 -0.66 -14.50 2.61
C ALA A 81 -1.38 -15.12 3.83
N VAL A 82 -1.00 -14.74 5.05
CA VAL A 82 -1.66 -15.24 6.27
C VAL A 82 -3.14 -14.81 6.32
N ALA A 83 -3.44 -13.57 5.92
CA ALA A 83 -4.83 -13.10 5.83
C ALA A 83 -5.66 -13.95 4.85
N LYS A 84 -5.09 -14.30 3.69
CA LYS A 84 -5.73 -15.18 2.69
C LYS A 84 -5.91 -16.61 3.21
N LEU A 85 -4.98 -17.14 4.00
CA LEU A 85 -5.15 -18.46 4.63
C LEU A 85 -6.32 -18.48 5.61
N ILE A 86 -6.48 -17.44 6.42
CA ILE A 86 -7.64 -17.30 7.32
C ILE A 86 -8.93 -17.21 6.50
N MET A 87 -8.94 -16.41 5.44
CA MET A 87 -10.10 -16.32 4.54
C MET A 87 -10.42 -17.67 3.90
N GLN A 88 -9.41 -18.42 3.46
CA GLN A 88 -9.58 -19.74 2.88
C GLN A 88 -10.22 -20.73 3.86
N GLN A 89 -9.79 -20.72 5.13
CA GLN A 89 -10.42 -21.53 6.17
C GLN A 89 -11.88 -21.10 6.37
N LEU A 90 -12.16 -19.80 6.43
CA LEU A 90 -13.52 -19.29 6.57
C LEU A 90 -14.45 -19.73 5.41
N TRP A 91 -13.93 -19.81 4.18
CA TRP A 91 -14.68 -20.28 3.03
C TRP A 91 -15.14 -21.75 3.15
N GLN A 92 -14.45 -22.56 3.96
CA GLN A 92 -14.82 -23.96 4.18
C GLN A 92 -15.99 -24.12 5.16
N GLU A 93 -16.28 -23.10 5.97
CA GLU A 93 -17.27 -23.16 7.07
C GLU A 93 -18.73 -23.05 6.61
N ARG A 94 -19.02 -22.99 5.30
CA ARG A 94 -20.37 -22.86 4.73
C ARG A 94 -21.23 -21.74 5.34
N LEU A 95 -20.57 -20.66 5.79
CA LEU A 95 -21.22 -19.46 6.32
C LEU A 95 -21.71 -18.55 5.19
N GLU A 96 -22.84 -17.90 5.39
CA GLU A 96 -23.35 -16.82 4.56
C GLU A 96 -22.57 -15.52 4.81
N TRP A 97 -22.85 -14.48 4.00
CA TRP A 97 -22.10 -13.22 4.04
C TRP A 97 -22.20 -12.46 5.36
N ASP A 98 -23.41 -12.43 5.93
CA ASP A 98 -23.72 -11.70 7.17
C ASP A 98 -23.58 -12.57 8.43
N ASP A 99 -23.20 -13.84 8.25
CA ASP A 99 -22.99 -14.75 9.37
C ASP A 99 -21.72 -14.37 10.14
N GLN A 100 -21.82 -14.48 11.46
CA GLN A 100 -20.68 -14.29 12.35
C GLN A 100 -19.65 -15.39 12.13
N ILE A 101 -18.37 -15.01 12.04
CA ILE A 101 -17.28 -15.97 11.90
C ILE A 101 -17.07 -16.77 13.19
N LEU A 102 -16.55 -17.99 13.06
CA LEU A 102 -16.24 -18.85 14.19
C LEU A 102 -15.19 -18.20 15.13
N GLN A 103 -15.34 -18.44 16.44
CA GLN A 103 -14.51 -17.83 17.48
C GLN A 103 -13.02 -18.14 17.34
N ASN A 104 -12.65 -19.33 16.86
CA ASN A 104 -11.26 -19.69 16.57
C ASN A 104 -10.66 -18.82 15.45
N LEU A 105 -11.41 -18.62 14.36
CA LEU A 105 -10.98 -17.77 13.24
C LEU A 105 -10.93 -16.29 13.63
N PHE A 106 -11.88 -15.82 14.43
CA PHE A 106 -11.85 -14.46 14.98
C PHE A 106 -10.60 -14.22 15.85
N LYS A 107 -10.25 -15.18 16.73
CA LYS A 107 -9.02 -15.12 17.53
C LYS A 107 -7.77 -15.12 16.66
N ALA A 108 -7.70 -16.01 15.66
CA ALA A 108 -6.59 -16.08 14.72
C ALA A 108 -6.42 -14.75 13.95
N TRP A 109 -7.53 -14.18 13.48
CA TRP A 109 -7.54 -12.86 12.84
C TRP A 109 -7.04 -11.77 13.78
N LYS A 110 -7.54 -11.72 15.02
CA LYS A 110 -7.12 -10.71 16.01
C LYS A 110 -5.62 -10.78 16.30
N ILE A 111 -5.06 -11.99 16.43
CA ILE A 111 -3.62 -12.21 16.61
C ILE A 111 -2.87 -11.71 15.36
N HIS A 112 -3.26 -12.15 14.17
CA HIS A 112 -2.64 -11.71 12.92
C HIS A 112 -2.69 -10.19 12.75
N ARG A 113 -3.78 -9.55 13.17
CA ARG A 113 -3.97 -8.10 13.08
C ARG A 113 -3.02 -7.33 13.98
N THR A 114 -2.49 -7.94 15.04
CA THR A 114 -1.40 -7.33 15.84
C THR A 114 -0.12 -7.15 15.03
N SER A 115 0.16 -8.05 14.08
CA SER A 115 1.35 -8.00 13.24
C SER A 115 1.41 -6.73 12.42
N PHE A 116 0.28 -6.20 11.92
CA PHE A 116 0.33 -4.98 11.08
C PHE A 116 0.69 -3.71 11.86
N LYS A 117 0.85 -3.75 13.18
CA LYS A 117 1.38 -2.59 13.92
C LYS A 117 2.75 -2.17 13.40
N PHE A 118 3.53 -3.09 12.83
CA PHE A 118 4.80 -2.80 12.17
C PHE A 118 4.65 -1.84 10.98
N LEU A 119 3.46 -1.75 10.36
CA LEU A 119 3.21 -0.84 9.24
C LEU A 119 3.39 0.62 9.65
N ASN A 120 3.14 0.95 10.92
CA ASN A 120 3.31 2.32 11.42
C ASN A 120 4.77 2.80 11.37
N THR A 121 5.72 1.88 11.27
CA THR A 121 7.15 2.17 11.14
C THR A 121 7.73 1.64 9.82
N PHE A 122 6.89 1.14 8.92
CA PHE A 122 7.33 0.55 7.65
C PHE A 122 7.48 1.66 6.60
N GLU A 123 8.70 1.82 6.11
CA GLU A 123 9.03 2.76 5.04
C GLU A 123 9.86 2.06 3.95
N VAL A 124 9.53 2.35 2.70
CA VAL A 124 10.26 1.84 1.52
C VAL A 124 10.77 3.03 0.72
N PRO A 125 12.09 3.17 0.52
CA PRO A 125 12.62 4.17 -0.40
C PRO A 125 12.03 3.97 -1.81
N ARG A 126 11.47 5.01 -2.41
CA ARG A 126 10.94 4.92 -3.79
C ARG A 126 12.07 4.72 -4.79
N HIS A 127 13.21 5.33 -4.53
CA HIS A 127 14.38 5.24 -5.38
C HIS A 127 15.35 4.17 -4.89
N ILE A 128 15.57 3.12 -5.71
CA ILE A 128 16.42 1.96 -5.37
C ILE A 128 17.84 2.12 -5.93
N ILE A 129 18.22 3.29 -6.47
CA ILE A 129 19.55 3.45 -7.06
C ILE A 129 20.59 3.64 -5.96
N ASN A 130 21.11 2.51 -5.46
CA ASN A 130 22.47 2.41 -4.96
C ASN A 130 23.09 1.10 -5.48
N SER A 131 24.09 1.28 -6.35
CA SER A 131 24.98 0.28 -6.99
C SER A 131 24.37 -1.02 -7.52
N TYR A 132 24.17 -1.06 -8.84
CA TYR A 132 24.06 -2.26 -9.70
C TYR A 132 25.17 -3.33 -9.52
N ASN A 133 26.08 -3.18 -8.55
CA ASN A 133 27.22 -4.07 -8.32
C ASN A 133 26.96 -5.19 -7.30
N GLU A 134 25.88 -5.16 -6.49
CA GLU A 134 25.64 -6.22 -5.48
C GLU A 134 24.64 -7.31 -5.92
N PHE A 135 23.67 -6.99 -6.79
CA PHE A 135 22.69 -7.99 -7.25
C PHE A 135 23.25 -9.03 -8.24
N LYS A 136 24.50 -8.87 -8.70
CA LYS A 136 25.14 -9.81 -9.63
C LYS A 136 25.62 -11.11 -8.96
N TYR A 137 25.70 -11.15 -7.62
CA TYR A 137 26.26 -12.29 -6.89
C TYR A 137 25.23 -13.29 -6.35
N ILE A 138 23.93 -12.98 -6.39
CA ILE A 138 22.91 -13.84 -5.77
C ILE A 138 22.32 -14.87 -6.75
N TYR A 139 22.46 -14.66 -8.07
CA TYR A 139 21.88 -15.54 -9.09
C TYR A 139 22.89 -16.49 -9.77
N THR A 140 24.18 -16.35 -9.52
CA THR A 140 25.24 -17.16 -10.17
C THR A 140 25.72 -18.36 -9.34
N ALA A 141 25.32 -18.49 -8.07
CA ALA A 141 25.73 -19.61 -7.21
C ALA A 141 24.78 -20.84 -7.25
N ARG A 142 24.10 -21.08 -8.37
CA ARG A 142 23.23 -22.27 -8.55
C ARG A 142 23.41 -23.06 -9.83
N PHE A 143 24.51 -22.85 -10.54
CA PHE A 143 24.97 -23.75 -11.60
C PHE A 143 26.50 -23.79 -11.62
N GLN A 144 27.08 -24.59 -10.72
CA GLN A 144 28.37 -25.25 -10.89
C GLN A 144 28.39 -26.49 -10.01
#